data_AF-A0A958BC34-F1
#
_entry.id   AF-A0A958BC34-F1
#
_cell.length_a   1.000
_cell.length_b   1.000
_cell.length_c   1.000
_cell.angle_alpha   90.00
_cell.angle_beta   90.00
_cell.angle_gamma   90.00
#
_symmetry.space_group_name_H-M   'P 1'
#
loop_
_entity.id
_entity.type
_entity.pdbx_description
1 polymer ?
#
loop_
_entity_poly.entity_id
_entity_poly.type
_entity_poly.pdbx_seq_one_letter_code
_entity_poly.pdbx_strand_id
1 'polypeptide(L)'
;MERVGGEGRVWALAALLLAGLVFAWVLRSPINQAGSDPRGSLLVSQALLETGSIRLDAYRGPADLPSRNLIAHDGRVDYFFPWGVPLVGLPAVWLANRLGLDMIRAADEARLHKWLAALSVALALLLTHRLARALLLPDASQGSGGAGVRRRELAALAASAGMVLGSGLTSTLGT
;
A
#
# COMPACT_ATOMS: atom_id res chain seq x y z
N MET A 1 -31.96 26.95 -0.55
CA MET A 1 -32.13 25.48 -0.60
C MET A 1 -31.54 24.94 -1.89
N GLU A 2 -30.81 23.82 -1.79
CA GLU A 2 -30.52 22.82 -2.85
C GLU A 2 -29.60 23.14 -4.06
N ARG A 3 -28.43 23.77 -3.87
CA ARG A 3 -27.33 23.67 -4.87
C ARG A 3 -26.02 23.05 -4.37
N VAL A 4 -25.95 22.65 -3.10
CA VAL A 4 -24.71 22.15 -2.47
C VAL A 4 -24.43 20.67 -2.80
N GLY A 5 -25.40 19.91 -3.32
CA GLY A 5 -25.22 18.49 -3.62
C GLY A 5 -24.45 18.15 -4.90
N GLY A 6 -24.45 19.03 -5.90
CA GLY A 6 -23.90 18.75 -7.23
C GLY A 6 -22.37 18.78 -7.27
N GLU A 7 -21.78 19.86 -6.77
CA GLU A 7 -20.33 20.07 -6.80
C GLU A 7 -19.57 19.00 -6.01
N GLY A 8 -20.12 18.61 -4.86
CA GLY A 8 -19.54 17.54 -4.03
C GLY A 8 -19.40 16.21 -4.79
N ARG A 9 -20.39 15.87 -5.61
CA ARG A 9 -20.40 14.66 -6.45
C ARG A 9 -19.37 14.76 -7.57
N VAL A 10 -19.26 15.91 -8.24
CA VAL A 10 -18.27 16.13 -9.30
C VAL A 10 -16.85 15.91 -8.77
N TRP A 11 -16.50 16.49 -7.63
CA TRP A 11 -15.19 16.31 -7.03
C TRP A 11 -14.92 14.85 -6.59
N ALA A 12 -15.94 14.17 -6.04
CA ALA A 12 -15.81 12.77 -5.68
C ALA A 12 -15.58 11.87 -6.91
N LEU A 13 -16.30 12.14 -8.01
CA LEU A 13 -16.13 11.42 -9.27
C LEU A 13 -14.75 11.70 -9.89
N ALA A 14 -14.30 12.96 -9.88
CA ALA A 14 -12.97 13.32 -10.37
C ALA A 14 -11.86 12.62 -9.55
N ALA A 15 -11.99 12.55 -8.23
CA ALA A 15 -11.05 11.84 -7.37
C ALA A 15 -11.05 10.32 -7.63
N LEU A 16 -12.23 9.72 -7.83
CA LEU A 16 -12.35 8.30 -8.20
C LEU A 16 -11.74 8.00 -9.57
N LEU A 17 -11.98 8.87 -10.56
CA LEU A 17 -11.40 8.74 -11.89
C LEU A 17 -9.87 8.83 -11.82
N LEU A 18 -9.33 9.82 -11.11
CA LEU A 18 -7.90 9.98 -10.92
C LEU A 18 -7.28 8.77 -10.19
N ALA A 19 -7.92 8.29 -9.13
CA ALA A 19 -7.48 7.08 -8.42
C ALA A 19 -7.45 5.87 -9.35
N GLY A 20 -8.46 5.70 -10.21
CA GLY A 20 -8.51 4.63 -11.21
C GLY A 20 -7.41 4.76 -12.27
N LEU A 21 -7.10 5.97 -12.73
CA LEU A 21 -5.99 6.22 -13.66
C LEU A 21 -4.63 5.90 -13.04
N VAL A 22 -4.40 6.33 -11.80
CA VAL A 22 -3.16 6.02 -11.05
C VAL A 22 -3.05 4.53 -10.80
N PHE A 23 -4.13 3.86 -10.41
CA PHE A 23 -4.19 2.41 -10.26
C PHE A 23 -3.76 1.69 -11.54
N ALA A 24 -4.36 2.07 -12.67
CA ALA A 24 -4.06 1.46 -13.98
C ALA A 24 -2.62 1.73 -14.42
N TRP A 25 -2.09 2.91 -14.12
CA TRP A 25 -0.68 3.25 -14.38
C TRP A 25 0.26 2.34 -13.58
N VAL A 26 0.08 2.24 -12.26
CA VAL A 26 0.94 1.42 -11.39
C VAL A 26 0.90 -0.04 -11.81
N LEU A 27 -0.30 -0.55 -12.14
CA LEU A 27 -0.47 -1.93 -12.58
C LEU A 27 0.28 -2.26 -13.90
N ARG A 28 0.43 -1.27 -14.78
CA ARG A 28 1.17 -1.39 -16.05
C ARG A 28 2.65 -1.04 -15.95
N SER A 29 3.12 -0.51 -14.82
CA SER A 29 4.52 -0.16 -14.62
C SER A 29 5.43 -1.38 -14.83
N PRO A 30 6.57 -1.28 -15.54
CA PRO A 30 7.50 -2.41 -15.67
C PRO A 30 8.23 -2.74 -14.36
N ILE A 31 8.16 -1.84 -13.37
CA ILE A 31 8.79 -2.02 -12.06
C ILE A 31 7.94 -3.00 -11.26
N ASN A 32 8.47 -4.21 -11.06
CA ASN A 32 7.79 -5.24 -10.30
C ASN A 32 8.29 -5.30 -8.85
N GLN A 33 9.59 -5.16 -8.60
CA GLN A 33 10.20 -5.32 -7.27
C GLN A 33 11.57 -4.62 -7.19
N ALA A 34 11.91 -4.06 -6.03
CA ALA A 34 13.27 -3.69 -5.67
C ALA A 34 13.96 -4.85 -4.92
N GLY A 35 15.29 -4.96 -5.03
CA GLY A 35 16.06 -6.04 -4.40
C GLY A 35 16.04 -6.05 -2.86
N SER A 36 15.55 -4.96 -2.25
CA SER A 36 15.37 -4.78 -0.81
C SER A 36 13.95 -5.11 -0.32
N ASP A 37 13.03 -5.45 -1.22
CA ASP A 37 11.64 -5.68 -0.84
C ASP A 37 11.48 -6.98 -0.03
N PRO A 38 10.56 -7.01 0.95
CA PRO A 38 10.26 -8.19 1.75
C PRO A 38 9.50 -9.24 0.92
N ARG A 39 10.22 -9.91 0.01
CA ARG A 39 9.80 -11.13 -0.69
C ARG A 39 9.45 -12.22 0.32
N GLY A 40 8.44 -13.01 0.00
CA GLY A 40 7.96 -14.10 0.83
C GLY A 40 6.91 -13.69 1.85
N SER A 41 6.58 -12.40 2.00
CA SER A 41 5.50 -11.97 2.90
C SER A 41 4.15 -12.61 2.54
N LEU A 42 3.81 -12.66 1.25
CA LEU A 42 2.59 -13.29 0.75
C LEU A 42 2.67 -14.82 0.80
N LEU A 43 3.86 -15.39 0.62
CA LEU A 43 4.10 -16.82 0.82
C LEU A 43 3.86 -17.23 2.29
N VAL A 44 4.27 -16.40 3.24
CA VAL A 44 3.98 -16.63 4.67
C VAL A 44 2.49 -16.50 4.97
N SER A 45 1.78 -15.55 4.32
CA SER A 45 0.32 -15.51 4.39
C SER A 45 -0.32 -16.80 3.87
N GLN A 46 0.20 -17.37 2.77
CA GLN A 46 -0.26 -18.66 2.25
C GLN A 46 0.04 -19.80 3.22
N ALA A 47 1.26 -19.84 3.78
CA ALA A 47 1.66 -20.80 4.82
C ALA A 47 0.72 -20.78 6.02
N LEU A 48 0.37 -19.58 6.48
CA LEU A 48 -0.58 -19.39 7.58
C LEU A 48 -1.97 -19.92 7.25
N LEU A 49 -2.45 -19.72 6.01
CA LEU A 49 -3.77 -20.22 5.57
C LEU A 49 -3.78 -21.75 5.42
N GLU A 50 -2.70 -22.34 4.93
CA GLU A 50 -2.63 -23.78 4.63
C GLU A 50 -2.27 -24.61 5.85
N THR A 51 -1.35 -24.13 6.68
CA THR A 51 -0.76 -24.91 7.79
C THR A 51 -1.09 -24.35 9.17
N GLY A 52 -1.64 -23.14 9.25
CA GLY A 52 -1.79 -22.42 10.52
C GLY A 52 -0.45 -21.98 11.14
N SER A 53 0.64 -22.01 10.37
CA SER A 53 1.99 -21.68 10.84
C SER A 53 2.67 -20.68 9.92
N ILE A 54 3.55 -19.86 10.50
CA ILE A 54 4.45 -18.96 9.75
C ILE A 54 5.66 -19.70 9.15
N ARG A 55 5.86 -20.95 9.56
CA ARG A 55 7.02 -21.75 9.14
C ARG A 55 6.87 -22.14 7.68
N LEU A 56 7.93 -22.00 6.92
CA LEU A 56 7.98 -22.36 5.51
C LEU A 56 8.55 -23.77 5.28
N ASP A 57 8.60 -24.58 6.33
CA ASP A 57 9.12 -25.95 6.31
C ASP A 57 8.37 -26.84 5.32
N ALA A 58 7.06 -26.62 5.17
CA ALA A 58 6.20 -27.34 4.22
C ALA A 58 6.55 -27.06 2.75
N TYR A 59 7.23 -25.94 2.48
CA TYR A 59 7.63 -25.52 1.15
C TYR A 59 9.11 -25.77 0.90
N ARG A 60 9.77 -26.67 1.64
CA ARG A 60 11.17 -27.04 1.38
C ARG A 60 11.29 -27.79 0.06
N GLY A 61 12.22 -27.36 -0.81
CA GLY A 61 12.57 -28.08 -2.05
C GLY A 61 12.13 -27.48 -3.40
N PRO A 62 11.19 -26.53 -3.52
CA PRO A 62 11.02 -25.76 -4.74
C PRO A 62 12.25 -24.90 -4.98
N ALA A 63 12.80 -24.94 -6.20
CA ALA A 63 13.87 -24.06 -6.64
C ALA A 63 13.48 -22.56 -6.59
N ASP A 64 12.18 -22.28 -6.41
CA ASP A 64 11.57 -20.96 -6.52
C ASP A 64 11.43 -20.22 -5.17
N LEU A 65 11.86 -20.81 -4.05
CA LEU A 65 11.81 -20.09 -2.77
C LEU A 65 12.71 -18.84 -2.78
N PRO A 66 12.21 -17.67 -2.33
CA PRO A 66 13.00 -16.44 -2.31
C PRO A 66 14.14 -16.52 -1.29
N SER A 67 15.32 -16.93 -1.74
CA SER A 67 16.49 -17.27 -0.90
C SER A 67 17.05 -16.12 -0.05
N ARG A 68 16.80 -14.85 -0.40
CA ARG A 68 17.38 -13.70 0.32
C ARG A 68 16.71 -13.36 1.65
N ASN A 69 15.48 -13.83 1.90
CA ASN A 69 14.65 -13.35 3.01
C ASN A 69 14.26 -14.47 3.99
N LEU A 70 14.83 -15.65 3.79
CA LEU A 70 14.58 -16.85 4.55
C LEU A 70 15.80 -17.14 5.40
N ILE A 71 15.61 -17.27 6.71
CA ILE A 71 16.69 -17.69 7.60
C ILE A 71 16.50 -19.16 7.90
N ALA A 72 17.52 -19.94 7.54
CA ALA A 72 17.59 -21.33 7.91
C ALA A 72 18.27 -21.45 9.29
N HIS A 73 17.52 -21.85 10.32
CA HIS A 73 18.05 -22.15 11.65
C HIS A 73 17.69 -23.59 12.02
N ASP A 74 18.70 -24.43 12.33
CA ASP A 74 18.52 -25.81 12.80
C ASP A 74 17.57 -26.68 11.97
N GLY A 75 17.62 -26.51 10.64
CA GLY A 75 16.71 -27.25 9.77
C GLY A 75 15.26 -26.78 9.90
N ARG A 76 15.02 -25.51 10.22
CA ARG A 76 13.75 -24.77 10.03
C ARG A 76 13.96 -23.60 9.09
N VAL A 77 12.94 -23.23 8.32
CA VAL A 77 12.94 -22.06 7.44
C VAL A 77 11.94 -21.05 7.96
N ASP A 78 12.47 -19.99 8.56
CA ASP A 78 11.67 -18.92 9.16
C ASP A 78 11.75 -17.64 8.33
N TYR A 79 10.66 -16.88 8.35
CA TYR A 79 10.55 -15.58 7.72
C TYR A 79 11.21 -14.49 8.58
N PHE A 80 12.10 -13.71 7.98
CA PHE A 80 12.89 -12.72 8.71
C PHE A 80 12.12 -11.45 9.11
N PHE A 81 11.15 -11.01 8.30
CA PHE A 81 10.52 -9.71 8.49
C PHE A 81 9.35 -9.75 9.50
N PRO A 82 8.93 -8.57 10.02
CA PRO A 82 7.78 -8.49 10.90
C PRO A 82 6.51 -9.12 10.31
N TRP A 83 5.86 -9.93 11.14
CA TRP A 83 4.58 -10.60 10.91
C TRP A 83 3.38 -9.70 10.55
N GLY A 84 3.48 -8.39 10.75
CA GLY A 84 2.38 -7.46 10.44
C GLY A 84 1.96 -7.48 8.97
N VAL A 85 2.93 -7.53 8.05
CA VAL A 85 2.64 -7.53 6.61
C VAL A 85 1.96 -8.83 6.16
N PRO A 86 2.47 -10.04 6.50
CA PRO A 86 1.77 -11.29 6.22
C PRO A 86 0.34 -11.36 6.78
N LEU A 87 0.10 -10.84 7.99
CA LEU A 87 -1.23 -10.84 8.60
C LEU A 87 -2.23 -9.98 7.82
N VAL A 88 -1.82 -8.76 7.43
CA VAL A 88 -2.65 -7.87 6.61
C VAL A 88 -2.87 -8.44 5.21
N GLY A 89 -1.92 -9.24 4.70
CA GLY A 89 -2.00 -9.91 3.40
C GLY A 89 -2.96 -11.11 3.35
N LEU A 90 -3.37 -11.69 4.49
CA LEU A 90 -4.21 -12.89 4.55
C LEU A 90 -5.48 -12.84 3.67
N PRO A 91 -6.35 -11.81 3.74
CA PRO A 91 -7.56 -11.79 2.91
C PRO A 91 -7.25 -11.72 1.41
N ALA A 92 -6.17 -11.02 1.04
CA ALA A 92 -5.76 -10.91 -0.36
C ALA A 92 -5.22 -12.25 -0.88
N VAL A 93 -4.39 -12.94 -0.11
CA VAL A 93 -3.85 -14.25 -0.47
C VAL A 93 -4.95 -15.32 -0.48
N TRP A 94 -5.86 -15.30 0.49
CA TRP A 94 -7.02 -16.20 0.47
C TRP A 94 -7.83 -16.07 -0.83
N LEU A 95 -8.11 -14.83 -1.27
CA LEU A 95 -8.81 -14.60 -2.52
C LEU A 95 -7.98 -15.01 -3.74
N ALA A 96 -6.68 -14.73 -3.74
CA ALA A 96 -5.76 -15.12 -4.81
C ALA A 96 -5.71 -16.65 -4.99
N ASN A 97 -5.63 -17.40 -3.89
CA ASN A 97 -5.63 -18.86 -3.89
C ASN A 97 -6.95 -19.42 -4.48
N ARG A 98 -8.09 -18.77 -4.17
CA ARG A 98 -9.39 -19.11 -4.78
C ARG A 98 -9.45 -18.84 -6.29
N LEU A 99 -8.63 -17.90 -6.78
CA LEU A 99 -8.48 -17.60 -8.21
C LEU A 99 -7.38 -18.46 -8.88
N GLY A 100 -6.80 -19.42 -8.17
CA GLY A 100 -5.79 -20.35 -8.69
C GLY A 100 -4.36 -19.79 -8.74
N LEU A 101 -4.10 -18.65 -8.08
CA LEU A 101 -2.75 -18.12 -7.90
C LEU A 101 -2.05 -18.87 -6.77
N ASP A 102 -0.75 -19.13 -6.92
CA ASP A 102 0.06 -19.83 -5.92
C ASP A 102 1.28 -18.98 -5.53
N MET A 103 1.35 -18.55 -4.28
CA MET A 103 2.42 -17.66 -3.79
C MET A 103 3.78 -18.35 -3.70
N ILE A 104 3.86 -19.68 -3.90
CA ILE A 104 5.15 -20.37 -4.11
C ILE A 104 5.77 -19.92 -5.45
N ARG A 105 4.93 -19.63 -6.45
CA ARG A 105 5.40 -19.17 -7.77
C ARG A 105 5.70 -17.68 -7.70
N ALA A 106 6.96 -17.32 -7.94
CA ALA A 106 7.41 -15.93 -7.93
C ALA A 106 6.60 -15.02 -8.87
N ALA A 107 6.10 -15.54 -9.99
CA ALA A 107 5.27 -14.78 -10.94
C ALA A 107 3.90 -14.40 -10.35
N ASP A 108 3.26 -15.33 -9.62
CA ASP A 108 1.95 -15.11 -9.00
C ASP A 108 2.09 -14.20 -7.78
N GLU A 109 3.14 -14.40 -6.96
CA GLU A 109 3.49 -13.51 -5.86
C GLU A 109 3.73 -12.08 -6.37
N ALA A 110 4.56 -11.91 -7.40
CA ALA A 110 4.84 -10.61 -8.00
C ALA A 110 3.58 -9.94 -8.54
N ARG A 111 2.72 -10.72 -9.20
CA ARG A 111 1.43 -10.23 -9.70
C ARG A 111 0.56 -9.71 -8.56
N LEU A 112 0.37 -10.50 -7.49
CA LEU A 112 -0.45 -10.08 -6.36
C LEU A 112 0.14 -8.87 -5.64
N HIS A 113 1.45 -8.83 -5.43
CA HIS A 113 2.14 -7.67 -4.86
C HIS A 113 1.87 -6.39 -5.65
N LYS A 114 1.93 -6.47 -6.97
CA LYS A 114 1.68 -5.32 -7.85
C LYS A 114 0.24 -4.83 -7.77
N TRP A 115 -0.72 -5.74 -7.68
CA TRP A 115 -2.13 -5.42 -7.45
C TRP A 115 -2.32 -4.70 -6.11
N LEU A 116 -1.71 -5.22 -5.04
CA LEU A 116 -1.77 -4.61 -3.70
C LEU A 116 -1.09 -3.24 -3.65
N ALA A 117 0.05 -3.07 -4.33
CA ALA A 117 0.72 -1.79 -4.45
C ALA A 117 -0.15 -0.76 -5.19
N ALA A 118 -0.71 -1.14 -6.35
CA ALA A 118 -1.61 -0.28 -7.11
C ALA A 118 -2.84 0.14 -6.29
N LEU A 119 -3.45 -0.81 -5.58
CA LEU A 119 -4.60 -0.56 -4.71
C LEU A 119 -4.23 0.39 -3.56
N SER A 120 -3.09 0.16 -2.91
CA SER A 120 -2.62 0.98 -1.79
C SER A 120 -2.40 2.43 -2.20
N VAL A 121 -1.78 2.68 -3.36
CA VAL A 121 -1.57 4.04 -3.88
C VAL A 121 -2.90 4.71 -4.21
N ALA A 122 -3.84 3.99 -4.85
CA ALA A 122 -5.16 4.52 -5.16
C ALA A 122 -5.96 4.88 -3.89
N LEU A 123 -5.93 4.01 -2.88
CA LEU A 123 -6.57 4.27 -1.59
C LEU A 123 -5.90 5.43 -0.85
N ALA A 124 -4.58 5.51 -0.83
CA ALA A 124 -3.85 6.63 -0.24
C ALA A 124 -4.27 7.96 -0.88
N LEU A 125 -4.38 8.02 -2.21
CA LEU A 125 -4.86 9.21 -2.92
C LEU A 125 -6.28 9.60 -2.49
N LEU A 126 -7.21 8.63 -2.42
CA LEU A 126 -8.59 8.89 -2.00
C LEU A 126 -8.67 9.37 -0.54
N LEU A 127 -7.89 8.77 0.35
CA LEU A 127 -7.81 9.17 1.76
C LEU A 127 -7.22 10.58 1.90
N THR A 128 -6.13 10.88 1.20
CA THR A 128 -5.54 12.22 1.16
C THR A 128 -6.52 13.25 0.62
N HIS A 129 -7.27 12.93 -0.44
CA HIS A 129 -8.31 13.81 -0.96
C HIS A 129 -9.42 14.07 0.08
N ARG A 130 -9.88 13.02 0.77
CA ARG A 130 -10.89 13.13 1.83
C ARG A 130 -10.40 13.98 3.01
N LEU A 131 -9.17 13.75 3.45
CA LEU A 131 -8.54 14.52 4.52
C LEU A 131 -8.35 15.98 4.11
N ALA A 132 -7.85 16.25 2.91
CA ALA A 132 -7.69 17.61 2.39
C ALA A 132 -9.03 18.34 2.36
N ARG A 133 -10.11 17.69 1.91
CA ARG A 133 -11.45 18.28 1.95
C ARG A 133 -11.94 18.56 3.37
N ALA A 134 -11.77 17.61 4.29
CA ALA A 134 -12.20 17.78 5.69
C ALA A 134 -11.43 18.91 6.41
N LEU A 135 -10.16 19.12 6.05
CA LEU A 135 -9.28 20.10 6.69
C LEU A 135 -9.34 21.49 6.06
N LEU A 136 -9.48 21.59 4.72
CA LEU A 136 -9.41 22.86 3.99
C LEU A 136 -10.79 23.52 3.77
N LEU A 137 -11.86 22.73 3.78
CA LEU A 137 -13.24 23.20 3.63
C LEU A 137 -14.04 22.91 4.92
N PRO A 138 -13.66 23.47 6.09
CA PRO A 138 -14.49 23.35 7.27
C PRO A 138 -15.82 24.06 7.02
N ASP A 139 -16.92 23.43 7.45
CA ASP A 139 -18.26 23.98 7.32
C ASP A 139 -18.32 25.40 7.90
N ALA A 140 -18.88 26.34 7.14
CA ALA A 140 -19.04 27.74 7.51
C ALA A 140 -19.87 27.97 8.78
N SER A 141 -20.43 26.91 9.37
CA SER A 141 -21.13 26.91 10.66
C SER A 141 -20.22 26.79 11.88
N GLN A 142 -18.93 26.42 11.73
CA GLN A 142 -17.98 26.43 12.83
C GLN A 142 -17.42 27.85 13.01
N GLY A 143 -17.91 28.53 14.05
CA GLY A 143 -17.62 29.92 14.38
C GLY A 143 -16.13 30.31 14.30
N SER A 144 -15.91 31.54 13.85
CA SER A 144 -14.64 32.18 13.46
C SER A 144 -13.49 32.15 14.48
N GLY A 145 -13.70 31.69 15.72
CA GLY A 145 -12.67 31.70 16.77
C GLY A 145 -11.61 30.58 16.66
N GLY A 146 -11.95 29.41 16.10
CA GLY A 146 -11.06 28.22 16.12
C GLY A 146 -10.31 27.91 14.82
N ALA A 147 -10.76 28.46 13.69
CA ALA A 147 -10.25 28.12 12.36
C ALA A 147 -8.85 28.67 12.07
N GLY A 148 -8.45 29.78 12.72
CA GLY A 148 -7.17 30.44 12.49
C GLY A 148 -5.96 29.67 13.02
N VAL A 149 -6.10 29.00 14.16
CA VAL A 149 -5.00 28.23 14.79
C VAL A 149 -4.75 26.94 14.01
N ARG A 150 -5.81 26.19 13.67
CA ARG A 150 -5.67 24.93 12.90
C ARG A 150 -5.13 25.16 11.49
N ARG A 151 -5.47 26.28 10.83
CA ARG A 151 -4.93 26.60 9.49
C ARG A 151 -3.41 26.82 9.52
N ARG A 152 -2.86 27.43 10.59
CA ARG A 152 -1.42 27.65 10.73
C ARG A 152 -0.67 26.35 11.01
N GLU A 153 -1.20 25.49 11.87
CA GLU A 153 -0.60 24.18 12.16
C GLU A 153 -0.64 23.25 10.93
N LEU A 154 -1.73 23.26 10.16
CA LEU A 154 -1.85 22.47 8.94
C LEU A 154 -0.95 22.97 7.81
N ALA A 155 -0.78 24.29 7.67
CA ALA A 155 0.18 24.85 6.73
C ALA A 155 1.63 24.47 7.10
N ALA A 156 1.95 24.43 8.40
CA ALA A 156 3.25 23.98 8.88
C ALA A 156 3.47 22.47 8.62
N LEU A 157 2.44 21.64 8.81
CA LEU A 157 2.49 20.20 8.53
C LEU A 157 2.56 19.90 7.01
N ALA A 158 1.87 20.66 6.17
CA ALA A 158 1.95 20.53 4.73
C ALA A 158 3.33 20.97 4.20
N ALA A 159 3.91 22.04 4.77
CA ALA A 159 5.25 22.49 4.45
C ALA A 159 6.30 21.44 4.85
N SER A 160 6.16 20.79 6.01
CA SER A 160 7.08 19.71 6.41
C SER A 160 6.92 18.46 5.56
N ALA A 161 5.70 18.07 5.19
CA ALA A 161 5.45 16.95 4.27
C ALA A 161 6.01 17.20 2.85
N GLY A 162 5.87 18.43 2.34
CA GLY A 162 6.48 18.84 1.07
C GLY A 162 8.01 18.81 1.10
N MET A 163 8.61 19.16 2.24
CA MET A 163 10.07 19.12 2.44
C MET A 163 10.64 17.69 2.46
N VAL A 164 9.86 16.73 2.97
CA VAL A 164 10.23 15.29 2.93
C VAL A 164 10.15 14.72 1.51
N LEU A 165 9.22 15.20 0.67
CA LEU A 165 9.13 14.77 -0.73
C LEU A 165 10.19 15.45 -1.62
N GLY A 166 10.56 16.69 -1.33
CA GLY A 166 11.62 17.41 -2.07
C GLY A 166 13.03 16.88 -1.82
N SER A 167 13.30 16.32 -0.64
CA SER A 167 14.62 15.77 -0.28
C SER A 167 14.90 14.39 -0.88
N GLY A 168 13.88 13.67 -1.38
CA GLY A 168 14.07 12.42 -2.13
C GLY A 168 14.50 12.61 -3.59
N LEU A 169 14.30 13.80 -4.16
CA LEU A 169 14.63 14.10 -5.57
C LEU A 169 16.06 14.62 -5.75
N THR A 170 16.72 15.10 -4.70
CA THR A 170 18.11 15.59 -4.79
C THR A 170 19.17 14.52 -4.54
N SER A 171 18.81 13.35 -3.98
CA SER A 171 19.76 12.26 -3.74
C SER A 171 19.95 11.29 -4.91
N THR A 172 19.14 11.41 -5.97
CA THR A 172 19.16 10.50 -7.15
C THR A 172 19.84 11.07 -8.40
N LEU A 173 20.40 12.29 -8.33
CA LEU A 173 21.14 12.94 -9.43
C LEU A 173 22.66 13.03 -9.19
N GLY A 174 23.17 12.32 -8.17
CA GLY A 174 24.57 12.37 -7.78
C GLY A 174 25.23 10.99 -7.69
N THR A 175 25.19 10.21 -8.78
CA THR A 175 26.13 9.09 -9.02
C THR A 175 26.28 8.86 -10.52
#